data_AF-A0A1G5BRK9-F1
#
_entry.id   AF-A0A1G5BRK9-F1
#
_cell.length_a   1.000
_cell.length_b   1.000
_cell.length_c   1.000
_cell.angle_alpha   90.00
_cell.angle_beta   90.00
_cell.angle_gamma   90.00
#
_symmetry.space_group_name_H-M   'P 1'
#
loop_
_entity.id
_entity.type
_entity.pdbx_description
1 polymer ?
#
loop_
_entity_poly.entity_id
_entity_poly.type
_entity_poly.pdbx_seq_one_letter_code
_entity_poly.pdbx_strand_id
1 'polypeptide(L)'
;MEKSKLGIAKELLAAGIFVGALAGGYVFAGLMVLYVLLKEDDQWLKEMAVKAIVTLMVFSFFMNAVYLLPDVVRWFGTLANVLDAGWDSYKLTSGLELITDVIDIVRTIFFLVLSVKALKHQTINVPIVDDLIKKYV
;
A
#
# COMPACT_ATOMS: atom_id res chain seq x y z
N MET A 1 -5.65 -25.28 -10.50
CA MET A 1 -4.67 -24.17 -10.57
C MET A 1 -4.29 -24.01 -12.02
N GLU A 2 -4.84 -23.00 -12.67
CA GLU A 2 -4.41 -22.64 -14.02
C GLU A 2 -3.03 -21.98 -13.95
N LYS A 3 -2.20 -22.26 -14.95
CA LYS A 3 -0.87 -21.66 -15.03
C LYS A 3 -0.95 -20.31 -15.72
N SER A 4 -0.14 -19.36 -15.24
CA SER A 4 0.14 -18.11 -15.94
C SER A 4 1.10 -18.34 -17.11
N LYS A 5 1.32 -17.34 -17.95
CA LYS A 5 2.30 -17.44 -19.05
C LYS A 5 3.76 -17.55 -18.54
N LEU A 6 4.00 -17.28 -17.26
CA LEU A 6 5.28 -17.55 -16.57
C LEU A 6 5.44 -19.02 -16.13
N GLY A 7 4.42 -19.87 -16.34
CA GLY A 7 4.47 -21.28 -15.98
C GLY A 7 4.21 -21.57 -14.50
N ILE A 8 3.96 -20.54 -13.67
CA ILE A 8 3.57 -20.66 -12.26
C ILE A 8 2.05 -20.58 -12.11
N ALA A 9 1.50 -21.08 -11.01
CA ALA A 9 0.07 -20.99 -10.73
C ALA A 9 -0.38 -19.52 -10.64
N LYS A 10 -1.52 -19.16 -11.24
CA LYS A 10 -2.05 -17.78 -11.22
C LYS A 10 -2.25 -17.28 -9.79
N GLU A 11 -2.67 -18.17 -8.88
CA GLU A 11 -2.86 -17.88 -7.46
C GLU A 11 -1.54 -17.55 -6.76
N LEU A 12 -0.48 -18.28 -7.10
CA LEU A 12 0.87 -18.05 -6.57
C LEU A 12 1.46 -16.74 -7.11
N LEU A 13 1.22 -16.44 -8.39
CA LEU A 13 1.62 -15.18 -9.01
C LEU A 13 0.90 -14.00 -8.34
N ALA A 14 -0.42 -14.07 -8.15
CA ALA A 14 -1.20 -13.05 -7.45
C ALA A 14 -0.72 -12.84 -6.01
N ALA A 15 -0.49 -13.91 -5.26
CA ALA A 15 0.07 -13.83 -3.91
C ALA A 15 1.47 -13.21 -3.89
N GLY A 16 2.32 -13.60 -4.83
CA GLY A 16 3.65 -13.02 -5.02
C GLY A 16 3.60 -11.53 -5.37
N ILE A 17 2.58 -11.08 -6.11
CA ILE A 17 2.36 -9.66 -6.39
C ILE A 17 2.09 -8.89 -5.09
N PHE A 18 1.21 -9.38 -4.22
CA PHE A 18 0.91 -8.71 -2.95
C PHE A 18 2.11 -8.69 -1.99
N VAL A 19 2.81 -9.81 -1.80
CA VAL A 19 4.01 -9.86 -0.95
C VAL A 19 5.14 -9.00 -1.54
N GLY A 20 5.35 -9.09 -2.85
CA GLY A 20 6.38 -8.30 -3.52
C GLY A 20 6.03 -6.81 -3.56
N ALA A 21 4.76 -6.43 -3.62
CA ALA A 21 4.32 -5.04 -3.49
C ALA A 21 4.60 -4.49 -2.07
N LEU A 22 4.48 -5.33 -1.04
CA LEU A 22 4.84 -4.97 0.32
C LEU A 22 6.36 -4.74 0.47
N ALA A 23 7.19 -5.64 -0.10
CA ALA A 23 8.64 -5.56 0.03
C ALA A 23 9.31 -4.56 -0.94
N GLY A 24 8.87 -4.54 -2.19
CA GLY A 24 9.46 -3.74 -3.29
C GLY A 24 8.68 -2.47 -3.63
N GLY A 25 7.57 -2.21 -2.92
CA GLY A 25 6.79 -0.98 -3.06
C GLY A 25 6.25 -0.75 -4.48
N TYR A 26 6.21 0.52 -4.88
CA TYR A 26 5.64 0.96 -6.16
C TYR A 26 6.41 0.47 -7.38
N VAL A 27 7.72 0.29 -7.28
CA VAL A 27 8.54 -0.18 -8.41
C VAL A 27 8.15 -1.62 -8.75
N PHE A 28 8.12 -2.50 -7.76
CA PHE A 28 7.73 -3.88 -7.97
C PHE A 28 6.26 -3.99 -8.40
N ALA A 29 5.35 -3.31 -7.69
CA ALA A 29 3.93 -3.34 -8.02
C ALA A 29 3.65 -2.82 -9.45
N GLY A 30 4.30 -1.73 -9.86
CA GLY A 30 4.16 -1.15 -11.19
C GLY A 30 4.65 -2.09 -12.29
N LEU A 31 5.81 -2.73 -12.11
CA LEU A 31 6.34 -3.71 -13.07
C LEU A 31 5.40 -4.91 -13.21
N MET A 32 4.86 -5.42 -12.11
CA MET A 32 3.94 -6.55 -12.14
C MET A 32 2.60 -6.20 -12.79
N VAL A 33 2.04 -5.02 -12.49
CA VAL A 33 0.82 -4.53 -13.17
C VAL A 33 1.05 -4.43 -14.67
N LEU A 34 2.16 -3.83 -15.09
CA LEU A 34 2.51 -3.69 -16.50
C LEU A 34 2.66 -5.06 -17.17
N TYR A 35 3.37 -5.99 -16.53
CA TYR A 35 3.52 -7.35 -17.00
C TYR A 35 2.17 -8.05 -17.17
N VAL A 36 1.34 -8.08 -16.11
CA VAL A 36 0.07 -8.82 -16.11
C VAL A 36 -0.91 -8.23 -17.12
N LEU A 37 -1.03 -6.90 -17.22
CA LEU A 37 -1.93 -6.26 -18.18
C LEU A 37 -1.53 -6.53 -19.64
N LEU A 38 -0.23 -6.54 -19.94
CA LEU A 38 0.28 -6.73 -21.30
C LEU A 38 0.39 -8.19 -21.74
N LYS A 39 0.68 -9.10 -20.80
CA LYS A 39 1.03 -10.49 -21.13
C LYS A 39 -0.02 -11.50 -20.69
N GLU A 40 -0.67 -11.34 -19.55
CA GLU A 40 -1.64 -12.33 -19.09
C GLU A 40 -3.00 -12.08 -19.74
N ASP A 41 -3.74 -13.14 -20.05
CA ASP A 41 -5.11 -13.01 -20.61
C ASP A 41 -6.17 -13.07 -19.50
N ASP A 42 -5.78 -13.59 -18.33
CA ASP A 42 -6.67 -13.82 -17.20
C ASP A 42 -7.14 -12.51 -16.55
N GLN A 43 -8.45 -12.27 -16.59
CA GLN A 43 -9.04 -11.04 -16.05
C GLN A 43 -8.93 -10.96 -14.53
N TRP A 44 -9.07 -12.08 -13.81
CA TRP A 44 -8.94 -12.11 -12.36
C TRP A 44 -7.52 -11.71 -11.91
N LEU A 45 -6.49 -12.21 -12.58
CA LEU A 45 -5.10 -11.87 -12.29
C LEU A 45 -4.80 -10.40 -12.59
N LYS A 46 -5.36 -9.85 -13.68
CA LYS A 46 -5.28 -8.41 -13.99
C LYS A 46 -5.88 -7.57 -12.88
N GLU A 47 -7.08 -7.92 -12.43
CA GLU A 47 -7.73 -7.26 -11.29
C GLU A 47 -6.87 -7.37 -10.02
N MET A 48 -6.26 -8.53 -9.74
CA MET A 48 -5.39 -8.70 -8.56
C MET A 48 -4.13 -7.84 -8.64
N ALA A 49 -3.51 -7.74 -9.81
CA ALA A 49 -2.33 -6.90 -10.01
C ALA A 49 -2.68 -5.41 -9.79
N VAL A 50 -3.77 -4.93 -10.40
CA VAL A 50 -4.25 -3.55 -10.20
C VAL A 50 -4.65 -3.32 -8.74
N LYS A 51 -5.29 -4.30 -8.10
CA LYS A 51 -5.66 -4.22 -6.68
C LYS A 51 -4.44 -4.03 -5.78
N ALA A 52 -3.32 -4.69 -6.07
CA ALA A 52 -2.09 -4.52 -5.29
C ALA A 52 -1.56 -3.08 -5.35
N ILE A 53 -1.47 -2.47 -6.55
CA ILE A 53 -0.97 -1.09 -6.68
C ILE A 53 -1.94 -0.05 -6.12
N VAL A 54 -3.25 -0.22 -6.32
CA VAL A 54 -4.25 0.71 -5.77
C VAL A 54 -4.28 0.62 -4.24
N THR A 55 -4.15 -0.58 -3.68
CA THR A 55 -4.06 -0.75 -2.21
C THR A 55 -2.82 -0.04 -1.65
N LEU A 56 -1.67 -0.13 -2.33
CA LEU A 56 -0.48 0.65 -1.94
C LEU A 56 -0.76 2.15 -1.93
N MET A 57 -1.38 2.68 -3.00
CA MET A 57 -1.72 4.10 -3.11
C MET A 57 -2.63 4.57 -1.98
N VAL A 58 -3.64 3.79 -1.62
CA VAL A 58 -4.57 4.11 -0.53
C VAL A 58 -3.84 4.19 0.81
N PHE A 59 -3.00 3.20 1.14
CA PHE A 59 -2.23 3.25 2.39
C PHE A 59 -1.22 4.40 2.41
N SER A 60 -0.54 4.68 1.29
CA SER A 60 0.37 5.83 1.21
C SER A 60 -0.36 7.16 1.33
N PHE A 61 -1.58 7.28 0.81
CA PHE A 61 -2.40 8.48 0.99
C PHE A 61 -2.67 8.74 2.48
N PHE A 62 -3.12 7.73 3.21
CA PHE A 62 -3.34 7.86 4.66
C PHE A 62 -2.07 8.14 5.44
N MET A 63 -0.97 7.43 5.14
CA MET A 63 0.33 7.69 5.77
C MET A 63 0.80 9.12 5.53
N ASN A 64 0.76 9.60 4.29
CA ASN A 64 1.13 10.98 3.96
C ASN A 64 0.23 12.00 4.67
N ALA A 65 -1.08 11.74 4.75
CA ALA A 65 -1.99 12.61 5.49
C ALA A 65 -1.64 12.71 6.98
N VAL A 66 -1.22 11.60 7.60
CA VAL A 66 -0.80 11.60 9.01
C VAL A 66 0.58 12.22 9.18
N TYR A 67 1.55 11.97 8.29
CA TYR A 67 2.89 12.55 8.35
C TYR A 67 2.92 14.08 8.18
N LEU A 68 1.92 14.68 7.55
CA LEU A 68 1.79 16.13 7.50
C LEU A 68 1.66 16.75 8.91
N LEU A 69 1.06 16.06 9.87
CA LEU A 69 0.88 16.57 11.23
C LEU A 69 2.21 16.79 11.97
N PRO A 70 3.10 15.79 12.13
CA PRO A 70 4.39 15.99 12.78
C PRO A 70 5.28 16.95 11.98
N ASP A 71 5.19 16.96 10.65
CA ASP A 71 5.93 17.91 9.81
C ASP A 71 5.54 19.36 10.08
N VAL A 72 4.24 19.64 10.18
CA VAL A 72 3.74 20.99 10.53
C VAL A 72 4.18 21.38 11.94
N VAL A 73 4.07 20.48 12.92
CA VAL A 73 4.50 20.74 14.31
C VAL A 73 6.00 21.03 14.37
N ARG A 74 6.81 20.24 13.67
CA ARG A 74 8.27 20.44 13.59
C ARG A 74 8.63 21.74 12.87
N TRP A 75 7.88 22.12 11.84
CA TRP A 75 8.08 23.39 11.15
C TRP A 75 7.86 24.58 12.09
N PHE A 76 6.77 24.57 12.87
CA PHE A 76 6.48 25.59 13.86
C PHE A 76 7.52 25.63 14.99
N GLY A 77 7.96 24.48 15.50
CA GLY A 77 9.05 24.41 16.48
C GLY A 77 10.36 25.01 15.95
N THR A 78 10.69 24.75 14.68
CA THR A 78 11.84 25.34 14.00
C THR A 78 11.71 26.87 13.88
N LEU A 79 10.53 27.36 13.49
CA LEU A 79 10.25 28.80 13.40
C LEU A 79 10.37 29.50 14.77
N ALA A 80 9.82 28.90 15.82
CA ALA A 80 9.89 29.46 17.17
C ALA A 80 11.32 29.48 17.72
N ASN A 81 12.15 28.48 17.41
CA ASN A 81 13.57 28.50 17.76
C ASN A 81 14.34 29.60 17.03
N VAL A 82 14.01 29.88 15.76
CA VAL A 82 14.59 31.03 15.02
C VAL A 82 14.20 32.38 15.65
N LEU A 83 13.01 32.45 16.25
CA LEU A 83 12.50 33.63 16.95
C LEU A 83 12.89 33.68 18.45
N ASP A 84 13.74 32.76 18.90
CA ASP A 84 14.17 32.61 20.31
C ASP A 84 13.00 32.45 21.31
N ALA A 85 11.87 31.91 20.83
CA ALA A 85 10.61 31.82 21.56
C ALA A 85 10.43 30.51 22.36
N GLY A 86 11.44 29.62 22.36
CA GLY A 86 11.49 28.39 23.16
C GLY A 86 10.30 27.43 22.98
N TRP A 87 10.37 26.51 22.01
CA TRP A 87 9.35 25.47 21.81
C TRP A 87 9.93 24.06 21.93
N ASP A 88 9.46 23.27 22.91
CA ASP A 88 9.69 21.83 23.00
C ASP A 88 8.47 21.05 22.46
N SER A 89 8.63 20.42 21.29
CA SER A 89 7.58 19.66 20.60
C SER A 89 7.75 18.14 20.69
N TYR A 90 8.72 17.64 21.47
CA TYR A 90 9.14 16.23 21.46
C TYR A 90 7.98 15.25 21.75
N LYS A 91 7.17 15.53 22.77
CA LYS A 91 6.04 14.67 23.17
C LYS A 91 4.94 14.57 22.11
N LEU A 92 4.74 15.61 21.30
CA LEU A 92 3.74 15.61 20.24
C LEU A 92 4.22 14.81 19.03
N THR A 93 5.49 14.94 18.65
CA THR A 93 6.07 14.19 17.55
C THR A 93 6.06 12.68 17.83
N SER A 94 6.47 12.25 19.04
CA SER A 94 6.47 10.82 19.40
C SER A 94 5.06 10.21 19.47
N GLY A 95 4.04 10.99 19.87
CA GLY A 95 2.65 10.52 19.84
C GLY A 95 2.12 10.29 18.42
N LEU A 96 2.56 11.11 17.46
CA LEU A 96 2.17 10.99 16.04
C LEU A 96 2.90 9.84 15.35
N GLU A 97 4.16 9.58 15.72
CA GLU A 97 4.93 8.41 15.25
C GLU A 97 4.25 7.09 15.59
N LEU A 98 3.67 6.96 16.80
CA LEU A 98 2.90 5.77 17.20
C LEU A 98 1.70 5.52 16.27
N ILE A 99 1.04 6.57 15.78
CA ILE A 99 -0.09 6.43 14.85
C ILE A 99 0.40 5.93 13.48
N THR A 100 1.52 6.47 12.99
CA THR A 100 2.09 6.03 11.71
C THR A 100 2.58 4.57 11.77
N ASP A 101 3.16 4.14 12.88
CA ASP A 101 3.59 2.76 13.08
C ASP A 101 2.40 1.79 13.07
N VAL A 102 1.30 2.16 13.74
CA VAL A 102 0.06 1.36 13.72
C VAL A 102 -0.49 1.24 12.30
N ILE A 103 -0.49 2.31 11.51
CA ILE A 103 -0.96 2.27 10.12
C ILE A 103 -0.07 1.35 9.27
N ASP A 104 1.26 1.38 9.44
CA ASP A 104 2.16 0.50 8.69
C ASP A 104 2.06 -0.97 9.10
N ILE A 105 1.81 -1.25 10.39
CA ILE A 105 1.48 -2.61 10.87
C ILE A 105 0.17 -3.09 10.23
N VAL A 106 -0.87 -2.25 10.23
CA VAL A 106 -2.17 -2.59 9.60
C VAL A 106 -1.98 -2.85 8.11
N ARG A 107 -1.22 -2.01 7.41
CA ARG A 107 -0.84 -2.20 6.00
C ARG A 107 -0.18 -3.56 5.79
N THR A 108 0.82 -3.89 6.60
CA THR A 108 1.55 -5.16 6.52
C THR A 108 0.62 -6.35 6.68
N ILE A 109 -0.21 -6.35 7.73
CA ILE A 109 -1.21 -7.40 7.98
C ILE A 109 -2.18 -7.51 6.80
N PHE A 110 -2.66 -6.38 6.29
CA PHE A 110 -3.62 -6.34 5.18
C PHE A 110 -3.05 -6.98 3.91
N PHE A 111 -1.82 -6.65 3.53
CA PHE A 111 -1.14 -7.25 2.37
C PHE A 111 -0.87 -8.74 2.55
N LEU A 112 -0.49 -9.18 3.76
CA LEU A 112 -0.32 -10.61 4.06
C LEU A 112 -1.64 -11.37 3.93
N VAL A 113 -2.75 -10.80 4.43
CA VAL A 113 -4.09 -11.39 4.30
C VAL A 113 -4.48 -11.48 2.83
N LEU A 114 -4.30 -10.43 2.04
CA LEU A 114 -4.56 -10.45 0.59
C LEU A 114 -3.74 -11.54 -0.11
N SER A 115 -2.46 -11.67 0.25
CA SER A 115 -1.58 -12.71 -0.31
C SER A 115 -2.10 -14.11 -0.01
N VAL A 116 -2.45 -14.41 1.24
CA VAL A 116 -2.98 -15.72 1.65
C VAL A 116 -4.33 -16.01 0.99
N LYS A 117 -5.19 -15.01 0.81
CA LYS A 117 -6.49 -15.20 0.14
C LYS A 117 -6.32 -15.38 -1.37
N ALA A 118 -5.37 -14.70 -1.99
CA ALA A 118 -5.03 -14.92 -3.40
C ALA A 118 -4.59 -16.37 -3.67
N LEU A 119 -3.83 -16.98 -2.75
CA LEU A 119 -3.47 -18.41 -2.84
C LEU A 119 -4.68 -19.36 -2.84
N LYS A 120 -5.78 -18.94 -2.20
CA LYS A 120 -7.04 -19.70 -2.16
C LYS A 120 -7.98 -19.34 -3.33
N HIS A 121 -7.50 -18.59 -4.32
CA HIS A 121 -8.30 -18.07 -5.43
C HIS A 121 -9.48 -17.20 -4.93
N GLN A 122 -9.35 -16.57 -3.75
CA GLN A 122 -10.41 -15.76 -3.16
C GLN A 122 -10.19 -14.28 -3.45
N THR A 123 -11.20 -13.65 -4.05
CA THR A 123 -11.25 -12.21 -4.26
C THR A 123 -11.78 -11.53 -3.00
N ILE A 124 -10.95 -10.78 -2.27
CA ILE A 124 -11.44 -9.91 -1.19
C ILE A 124 -12.07 -8.68 -1.80
N ASN A 125 -13.33 -8.42 -1.45
CA ASN A 125 -13.96 -7.15 -1.72
C ASN A 125 -13.41 -6.12 -0.72
N VAL A 126 -12.59 -5.19 -1.18
CA VAL A 126 -12.07 -4.05 -0.42
C VAL A 126 -12.82 -2.83 -0.94
N PRO A 127 -13.92 -2.38 -0.30
CA PRO A 127 -14.88 -1.46 -0.90
C PRO A 127 -14.25 -0.20 -1.49
N ILE A 128 -13.35 0.45 -0.74
CA ILE A 128 -12.67 1.68 -1.19
C ILE A 128 -11.79 1.41 -2.42
N VAL A 129 -11.05 0.30 -2.43
CA VAL A 129 -10.15 -0.05 -3.54
C VAL A 129 -10.95 -0.54 -4.75
N ASP A 130 -11.99 -1.34 -4.52
CA ASP A 130 -12.79 -1.94 -5.57
C ASP A 130 -13.71 -0.92 -6.26
N ASP A 131 -14.23 0.06 -5.52
CA ASP A 131 -14.96 1.17 -6.12
C ASP A 131 -14.04 2.06 -6.97
N LEU A 132 -12.79 2.25 -6.54
CA LEU A 132 -11.78 2.96 -7.34
C LEU A 132 -11.44 2.20 -8.62
N ILE A 133 -11.24 0.88 -8.54
CA ILE A 133 -10.95 0.06 -9.72
C ILE A 133 -12.13 0.10 -10.69
N LYS A 134 -13.36 -0.19 -10.22
CA LYS A 134 -14.57 -0.18 -11.08
C LYS A 134 -14.84 1.15 -11.75
N LYS A 135 -14.39 2.26 -11.15
CA LYS A 135 -14.58 3.59 -11.72
C LYS A 135 -13.64 3.89 -12.89
N TYR A 136 -12.45 3.28 -12.91
CA TYR A 136 -11.37 3.66 -13.82
C TYR A 136 -10.82 2.50 -14.68
N VAL A 137 -11.24 1.26 -14.45
CA VAL A 137 -10.91 0.04 -15.20
C VAL A 137 -12.20 -0.63 -15.64
#